data_AF-A0A0G2HU70-F1
#
_entry.id   AF-A0A0G2HU70-F1
#
_cell.length_a   1.000
_cell.length_b   1.000
_cell.length_c   1.000
_cell.angle_alpha   90.00
_cell.angle_beta   90.00
_cell.angle_gamma   90.00
#
_symmetry.space_group_name_H-M   'P 1'
#
loop_
_entity.id
_entity.type
_entity.pdbx_description
1 polymer ?
#
loop_
_entity_poly.entity_id
_entity_poly.type
_entity_poly.pdbx_seq_one_letter_code
_entity_poly.pdbx_strand_id
1 'polypeptide(L)'
;MAMTFDAKQNFILVGVFGLFTILVMFARLLMQKIRKRSLGASDYLTIFALICYCAYATMTVLISMWGTNVINAPDNIGRQFTKSEIYYREMGSKLALANRVTYTTYLWIQKPVILILYTRIPPGLLWPNHILSASLAMLAVTFVLVQVISFSECSPFHLYWQVKPDPGPCVKTILHSFVHTIANALTHLLLLAIPLPWAFQNKRPLTQKFLLAFLFSLGIFLIAIALASLPIPSRNTTHNYQNALKDSEALLLAFLANIFTITGLDCPSSDDDDTMNYHDTTFLTSQVKRRSNGSGFRSLFDRKIIVTSNFELQSHTASPSRVRQMFPRHPWTAAQRMSDENLIIRAKGGRDS
;
A
#
# COMPACT_ATOMS: atom_id res chain seq x y z
N MET A 1 26.23 -32.30 9.21
CA MET A 1 25.44 -32.45 7.97
C MET A 1 26.03 -31.50 6.94
N ALA A 2 26.68 -32.01 5.88
CA ALA A 2 27.23 -31.15 4.83
C ALA A 2 26.08 -30.50 4.04
N MET A 3 26.08 -29.17 3.93
CA MET A 3 25.06 -28.43 3.21
C MET A 3 25.18 -28.67 1.70
N THR A 4 24.08 -29.04 1.04
CA THR A 4 24.06 -29.27 -0.41
C THR A 4 24.37 -27.99 -1.18
N PHE A 5 24.86 -28.12 -2.43
CA PHE A 5 25.18 -26.95 -3.26
C PHE A 5 23.97 -26.02 -3.45
N ASP A 6 22.78 -26.59 -3.66
CA ASP A 6 21.52 -25.84 -3.77
C ASP A 6 21.17 -25.10 -2.48
N ALA A 7 21.36 -25.73 -1.32
CA ALA A 7 21.12 -25.09 -0.04
C ALA A 7 22.09 -23.92 0.21
N LYS A 8 23.36 -24.04 -0.23
CA LYS A 8 24.33 -22.93 -0.16
C LYS A 8 23.91 -21.76 -1.05
N GLN A 9 23.48 -22.02 -2.28
CA GLN A 9 23.01 -20.97 -3.19
C GLN A 9 21.79 -20.25 -2.62
N ASN A 10 20.79 -20.99 -2.12
CA ASN A 10 19.60 -20.42 -1.49
C ASN A 10 19.96 -19.60 -0.26
N PHE A 11 20.90 -20.06 0.57
CA PHE A 11 21.34 -19.32 1.74
C PHE A 11 21.96 -17.96 1.36
N ILE A 12 22.82 -17.93 0.33
CA ILE A 12 23.42 -16.69 -0.16
C ILE A 12 22.36 -15.75 -0.72
N LEU A 13 21.41 -16.27 -1.51
CA LEU A 13 20.31 -15.50 -2.09
C LEU A 13 19.44 -14.86 -1.00
N VAL A 14 18.93 -15.67 -0.06
CA VAL A 14 18.11 -15.21 1.06
C VAL A 14 18.88 -14.21 1.92
N GLY A 15 20.17 -14.46 2.17
CA GLY A 15 21.03 -13.57 2.94
C GLY A 15 21.18 -12.18 2.30
N VAL A 16 21.47 -12.12 0.99
CA VAL A 16 21.67 -10.87 0.27
C VAL A 16 20.36 -10.11 0.10
N PHE A 17 19.35 -10.72 -0.52
CA PHE A 17 18.05 -10.07 -0.72
C PHE A 17 17.37 -9.72 0.61
N GLY A 18 17.51 -10.60 1.61
CA GLY A 18 16.99 -10.39 2.94
C GLY A 18 17.60 -9.21 3.66
N LEU A 19 18.92 -9.09 3.61
CA LEU A 19 19.63 -7.96 4.21
C LEU A 19 19.21 -6.63 3.56
N PHE A 20 19.14 -6.57 2.22
CA PHE A 20 18.66 -5.35 1.55
C PHE A 20 17.21 -5.01 1.90
N THR A 21 16.33 -6.00 2.00
CA THR A 21 14.92 -5.81 2.34
C THR A 21 14.76 -5.22 3.74
N ILE A 22 15.51 -5.76 4.71
CA ILE A 22 15.56 -5.26 6.09
C ILE A 22 16.13 -3.84 6.13
N LEU A 23 17.23 -3.58 5.41
CA LEU A 23 17.85 -2.26 5.36
C LEU A 23 16.91 -1.20 4.80
N VAL A 24 16.13 -1.49 3.75
CA VAL A 24 15.17 -0.54 3.18
C VAL A 24 14.09 -0.16 4.19
N MET A 25 13.49 -1.15 4.87
CA MET A 25 12.48 -0.90 5.90
C MET A 25 13.06 -0.17 7.11
N PHE A 26 14.26 -0.55 7.55
CA PHE A 26 14.94 0.11 8.66
C PHE A 26 15.34 1.55 8.33
N ALA A 27 15.87 1.79 7.12
CA ALA A 27 16.23 3.12 6.64
C ALA A 27 15.03 4.07 6.66
N ARG A 28 13.85 3.60 6.23
CA ARG A 28 12.61 4.39 6.36
C ARG A 28 12.33 4.80 7.80
N LEU A 29 12.35 3.85 8.74
CA LEU A 29 12.06 4.12 10.15
C LEU A 29 13.10 5.08 10.76
N LEU A 30 14.36 4.92 10.38
CA LEU A 30 15.45 5.80 10.80
C LEU A 30 15.27 7.22 10.24
N MET A 31 14.93 7.35 8.95
CA MET A 31 14.67 8.64 8.32
C MET A 31 13.53 9.39 8.99
N GLN A 32 12.48 8.69 9.40
CA GLN A 32 11.38 9.31 10.13
C GLN A 32 11.78 9.76 11.54
N LYS A 33 12.59 8.95 12.23
CA LYS A 33 13.16 9.31 13.53
C LYS A 33 14.07 10.53 13.44
N ILE A 34 14.92 10.60 12.42
CA ILE A 34 15.81 11.76 12.16
C ILE A 34 14.99 13.02 11.88
N ARG A 35 13.91 12.89 11.09
CA ARG A 35 13.00 14.00 10.76
C ARG A 35 12.06 14.40 11.91
N LYS A 36 12.17 13.76 13.10
CA LYS A 36 11.33 14.02 14.30
C LYS A 36 9.82 14.00 14.02
N ARG A 37 9.36 13.26 13.01
CA ARG A 37 7.94 13.12 12.69
C ARG A 37 7.28 12.12 13.64
N SER A 38 6.02 12.34 13.97
CA SER A 38 5.22 11.35 14.70
C SER A 38 5.05 10.08 13.87
N LEU A 39 5.01 8.92 14.55
CA LEU A 39 4.79 7.64 13.88
C LEU A 39 3.34 7.57 13.40
N GLY A 40 3.15 7.42 12.10
CA GLY A 40 1.85 7.26 11.48
C GLY A 40 1.45 5.79 11.39
N ALA A 41 0.20 5.55 10.95
CA ALA A 41 -0.31 4.19 10.71
C ALA A 41 0.59 3.38 9.76
N SER A 42 1.15 4.05 8.75
CA SER A 42 2.04 3.40 7.77
C SER A 42 3.33 2.87 8.38
N ASP A 43 3.81 3.46 9.47
CA ASP A 43 5.08 3.10 10.09
C ASP A 43 4.90 1.93 11.05
N TYR A 44 3.77 1.88 11.76
CA TYR A 44 3.35 0.69 12.50
C TYR A 44 3.16 -0.53 11.59
N LEU A 45 2.55 -0.35 10.41
CA LEU A 45 2.46 -1.42 9.41
C LEU A 45 3.83 -1.86 8.91
N THR A 46 4.76 -0.92 8.70
CA THR A 46 6.15 -1.24 8.29
C THR A 46 6.91 -2.00 9.37
N ILE A 47 6.75 -1.62 10.65
CA ILE A 47 7.34 -2.36 11.78
C ILE A 47 6.78 -3.78 11.85
N PHE A 48 5.47 -3.95 11.70
CA PHE A 48 4.85 -5.26 11.69
C PHE A 48 5.31 -6.11 10.48
N ALA A 49 5.42 -5.51 9.30
CA ALA A 49 5.99 -6.15 8.12
C ALA A 49 7.45 -6.58 8.33
N LEU A 50 8.26 -5.75 8.99
CA LEU A 50 9.64 -6.08 9.31
C LEU A 50 9.74 -7.32 10.22
N ILE A 51 8.89 -7.40 11.25
CA ILE A 51 8.84 -8.57 12.14
C ILE A 51 8.45 -9.83 11.35
N CYS A 52 7.41 -9.74 10.51
CA CYS A 52 6.99 -10.85 9.67
C CYS A 52 8.12 -11.27 8.71
N TYR A 53 8.81 -10.32 8.09
CA TYR A 53 9.90 -10.63 7.16
C TYR A 53 11.08 -11.33 7.84
N CYS A 54 11.48 -10.88 9.03
CA CYS A 54 12.54 -11.53 9.80
C CYS A 54 12.17 -12.97 10.20
N ALA A 55 10.90 -13.20 10.57
CA ALA A 55 10.40 -14.54 10.85
C ALA A 55 10.42 -15.42 9.58
N TYR A 56 9.95 -14.91 8.43
CA TYR A 56 10.03 -15.58 7.13
C TYR A 56 11.48 -15.95 6.75
N ALA A 57 12.41 -15.00 6.83
CA ALA A 57 13.81 -15.22 6.48
C ALA A 57 14.44 -16.31 7.37
N THR A 58 14.16 -16.26 8.68
CA THR A 58 14.67 -17.25 9.64
C THR A 58 14.11 -18.65 9.36
N MET A 59 12.79 -18.76 9.15
CA MET A 59 12.14 -20.04 8.81
C MET A 59 12.68 -20.60 7.50
N THR A 60 12.88 -19.75 6.47
CA THR A 60 13.43 -20.16 5.18
C THR A 60 14.84 -20.75 5.29
N VAL A 61 15.70 -20.17 6.13
CA VAL A 61 17.03 -20.72 6.42
C VAL A 61 16.92 -22.07 7.14
N LEU A 62 16.06 -22.19 8.15
CA LEU A 62 15.85 -23.46 8.86
C LEU A 62 15.31 -24.57 7.96
N ILE A 63 14.33 -24.24 7.10
CA ILE A 63 13.76 -25.18 6.12
C ILE A 63 14.83 -25.64 5.12
N SER A 64 15.71 -24.73 4.68
CA SER A 64 16.81 -25.06 3.76
C SER A 64 17.83 -26.00 4.40
N MET A 65 18.01 -25.94 5.73
CA MET A 65 18.90 -26.84 6.47
C MET A 65 18.27 -28.18 6.81
N TRP A 66 17.00 -28.22 7.22
CA TRP A 66 16.33 -29.43 7.72
C TRP A 66 15.59 -30.21 6.62
N GLY A 67 15.23 -29.55 5.52
CA GLY A 67 14.40 -30.12 4.46
C GLY A 67 12.92 -30.22 4.84
N THR A 68 12.09 -30.60 3.88
CA THR A 68 10.64 -30.78 4.05
C THR A 68 10.20 -32.20 3.70
N ASN A 69 8.91 -32.46 3.79
CA ASN A 69 8.25 -33.68 3.33
C ASN A 69 8.03 -33.74 1.81
N VAL A 70 8.34 -32.66 1.07
CA VAL A 70 8.41 -32.71 -0.40
C VAL A 70 9.73 -33.41 -0.77
N ILE A 71 9.64 -34.64 -1.26
CA ILE A 71 10.80 -35.44 -1.68
C ILE A 71 10.71 -35.63 -3.20
N ASN A 72 11.76 -35.26 -3.91
CA ASN A 72 11.83 -35.45 -5.36
C ASN A 72 11.89 -36.94 -5.69
N ALA A 73 11.24 -37.34 -6.80
CA ALA A 73 11.21 -38.73 -7.26
C ALA A 73 12.58 -39.44 -7.30
N PRO A 74 13.68 -38.83 -7.79
CA PRO A 74 15.00 -39.47 -7.76
C PRO A 74 15.59 -39.67 -6.35
N ASP A 75 15.19 -38.86 -5.37
CA ASP A 75 15.66 -38.95 -3.97
C ASP A 75 14.83 -39.93 -3.12
N ASN A 76 13.66 -40.33 -3.61
CA ASN A 76 12.68 -41.17 -2.90
C ASN A 76 12.91 -42.68 -3.18
N ILE A 77 13.48 -43.04 -4.34
CA ILE A 77 13.65 -44.44 -4.72
C ILE A 77 14.75 -45.10 -3.86
N GLY A 78 14.34 -45.98 -2.94
CA GLY A 78 15.24 -46.86 -2.19
C GLY A 78 15.95 -46.25 -0.98
N ARG A 79 15.74 -44.96 -0.67
CA ARG A 79 16.38 -44.32 0.49
C ARG A 79 15.59 -44.57 1.79
N GLN A 80 16.21 -45.28 2.73
CA GLN A 80 15.70 -45.39 4.09
C GLN A 80 16.16 -44.17 4.89
N PHE A 81 15.24 -43.26 5.19
CA PHE A 81 15.52 -42.14 6.08
C PHE A 81 15.73 -42.64 7.51
N THR A 82 16.74 -42.09 8.17
CA THR A 82 16.98 -42.33 9.60
C THR A 82 15.85 -41.69 10.42
N LYS A 83 15.53 -42.23 11.60
CA LYS A 83 14.52 -41.65 12.50
C LYS A 83 14.77 -40.15 12.79
N SER A 84 16.03 -39.75 12.92
CA SER A 84 16.44 -38.35 13.10
C SER A 84 16.14 -37.49 11.87
N GLU A 85 16.39 -37.98 10.66
CA GLU A 85 16.08 -37.25 9.41
C GLU A 85 14.58 -37.06 9.21
N ILE A 86 13.78 -38.06 9.59
CA ILE A 86 12.31 -37.97 9.56
C ILE A 86 11.84 -36.87 10.51
N TYR A 87 12.38 -36.82 11.74
CA TYR A 87 12.04 -35.78 12.71
C TYR A 87 12.37 -34.36 12.21
N TYR A 88 13.57 -34.16 11.64
CA TYR A 88 13.94 -32.85 11.08
C TYR A 88 13.06 -32.45 9.90
N ARG A 89 12.70 -33.38 9.02
CA ARG A 89 11.79 -33.11 7.90
C ARG A 89 10.36 -32.82 8.33
N GLU A 90 9.87 -33.51 9.37
CA GLU A 90 8.56 -33.20 9.96
C GLU A 90 8.55 -31.77 10.51
N MET A 91 9.59 -31.40 11.27
CA MET A 91 9.73 -30.05 11.80
C MET A 91 9.86 -29.00 10.68
N GLY A 92 10.68 -29.27 9.67
CA GLY A 92 10.84 -28.40 8.50
C GLY A 92 9.55 -28.24 7.70
N SER A 93 8.68 -29.25 7.67
CA SER A 93 7.37 -29.17 7.01
C SER A 93 6.38 -28.30 7.79
N LYS A 94 6.38 -28.40 9.13
CA LYS A 94 5.61 -27.48 10.00
C LYS A 94 6.07 -26.03 9.84
N LEU A 95 7.39 -25.81 9.81
CA LEU A 95 7.97 -24.51 9.51
C LEU A 95 7.61 -24.04 8.10
N ALA A 96 7.58 -24.92 7.09
CA ALA A 96 7.20 -24.55 5.73
C ALA A 96 5.76 -24.04 5.64
N LEU A 97 4.83 -24.60 6.41
CA LEU A 97 3.47 -24.09 6.51
C LEU A 97 3.44 -22.69 7.16
N ALA A 98 4.12 -22.52 8.30
CA ALA A 98 4.23 -21.22 8.97
C ALA A 98 4.92 -20.15 8.09
N ASN A 99 5.91 -20.57 7.30
CA ASN A 99 6.65 -19.71 6.38
C ASN A 99 5.74 -19.14 5.30
N ARG A 100 4.82 -19.94 4.75
CA ARG A 100 3.82 -19.48 3.75
C ARG A 100 2.95 -18.37 4.33
N VAL A 101 2.38 -18.62 5.50
CA VAL A 101 1.50 -17.67 6.19
C VAL A 101 2.20 -16.35 6.43
N THR A 102 3.45 -16.42 6.90
CA THR A 102 4.26 -15.25 7.25
C THR A 102 4.68 -14.46 6.01
N TYR A 103 5.09 -15.16 4.94
CA TYR A 103 5.42 -14.54 3.65
C TYR A 103 4.24 -13.81 3.01
N THR A 104 3.08 -14.48 2.93
CA THR A 104 1.84 -13.87 2.43
C THR A 104 1.44 -12.67 3.27
N THR A 105 1.54 -12.78 4.60
CA THR A 105 1.26 -11.66 5.52
C THR A 105 2.16 -10.46 5.22
N TYR A 106 3.47 -10.68 5.09
CA TYR A 106 4.43 -9.63 4.73
C TYR A 106 4.04 -8.92 3.41
N LEU A 107 3.82 -9.68 2.32
CA LEU A 107 3.47 -9.10 1.02
C LEU A 107 2.16 -8.31 1.09
N TRP A 108 1.15 -8.83 1.80
CA TRP A 108 -0.14 -8.16 1.92
C TRP A 108 -0.12 -6.93 2.82
N ILE A 109 0.80 -6.80 3.77
CA ILE A 109 0.96 -5.58 4.59
C ILE A 109 1.64 -4.45 3.80
N GLN A 110 2.58 -4.77 2.91
CA GLN A 110 3.25 -3.75 2.09
C GLN A 110 2.27 -3.04 1.13
N LYS A 111 1.20 -3.71 0.70
CA LYS A 111 0.20 -3.15 -0.23
C LYS A 111 -0.61 -1.99 0.39
N PRO A 112 -1.19 -2.10 1.60
CA PRO A 112 -1.77 -0.97 2.34
C PRO A 112 -0.77 0.15 2.63
N VAL A 113 0.51 -0.15 2.87
CA VAL A 113 1.54 0.88 3.04
C VAL A 113 1.67 1.76 1.79
N ILE A 114 1.74 1.13 0.60
CA ILE A 114 1.73 1.83 -0.69
C ILE A 114 0.44 2.64 -0.86
N LEU A 115 -0.69 2.07 -0.47
CA LEU A 115 -1.99 2.71 -0.65
C LEU A 115 -2.15 3.95 0.27
N ILE A 116 -1.67 3.88 1.52
CA ILE A 116 -1.62 5.04 2.43
C ILE A 116 -0.68 6.11 1.86
N LEU A 117 0.45 5.71 1.27
CA LEU A 117 1.36 6.64 0.62
C LEU A 117 0.70 7.39 -0.54
N TYR A 118 -0.14 6.72 -1.33
CA TYR A 118 -0.91 7.39 -2.39
C TYR A 118 -1.85 8.48 -1.85
N THR A 119 -2.38 8.35 -0.63
CA THR A 119 -3.21 9.40 -0.02
C THR A 119 -2.42 10.65 0.40
N ARG A 120 -1.10 10.56 0.51
CA ARG A 120 -0.21 11.66 0.89
C ARG A 120 0.28 12.48 -0.31
N ILE A 121 0.07 11.99 -1.53
CA ILE A 121 0.46 12.67 -2.75
C ILE A 121 -0.51 13.86 -2.99
N PRO A 122 -0.01 15.07 -3.35
CA PRO A 122 -0.78 16.32 -3.40
C PRO A 122 -2.06 16.30 -4.28
N PRO A 123 -2.98 17.27 -4.04
CA PRO A 123 -4.42 17.20 -4.33
C PRO A 123 -4.86 17.19 -5.81
N GLY A 124 -3.97 16.96 -6.76
CA GLY A 124 -4.38 16.59 -8.13
C GLY A 124 -4.97 15.17 -8.20
N LEU A 125 -4.83 14.41 -7.12
CA LEU A 125 -5.24 13.03 -6.93
C LEU A 125 -6.44 12.99 -5.97
N LEU A 126 -7.52 13.75 -6.26
CA LEU A 126 -8.77 13.74 -5.47
C LEU A 126 -9.46 12.39 -5.65
N TRP A 127 -9.12 11.43 -4.80
CA TRP A 127 -9.79 10.15 -4.83
C TRP A 127 -11.07 10.21 -4.01
N PRO A 128 -12.17 9.65 -4.53
CA PRO A 128 -13.28 9.32 -3.67
C PRO A 128 -12.78 8.30 -2.65
N ASN A 129 -12.97 8.57 -1.36
CA ASN A 129 -12.68 7.65 -0.25
C ASN A 129 -13.19 6.21 -0.51
N HIS A 130 -14.21 6.07 -1.38
CA HIS A 130 -14.74 4.81 -1.87
C HIS A 130 -13.72 3.93 -2.61
N ILE A 131 -12.86 4.46 -3.50
CA ILE A 131 -11.87 3.65 -4.23
C ILE A 131 -10.81 3.11 -3.26
N LEU A 132 -10.37 3.96 -2.33
CA LEU A 132 -9.43 3.58 -1.27
C LEU A 132 -10.02 2.47 -0.39
N SER A 133 -11.26 2.67 0.07
CA SER A 133 -12.00 1.69 0.89
C SER A 133 -12.19 0.36 0.16
N ALA A 134 -12.63 0.40 -1.10
CA ALA A 134 -12.82 -0.77 -1.92
C ALA A 134 -11.49 -1.53 -2.16
N SER A 135 -10.40 -0.80 -2.38
CA SER A 135 -9.07 -1.40 -2.56
C SER A 135 -8.59 -2.10 -1.30
N LEU A 136 -8.76 -1.47 -0.12
CA LEU A 136 -8.45 -2.11 1.17
C LEU A 136 -9.32 -3.34 1.43
N ALA A 137 -10.62 -3.28 1.12
CA ALA A 137 -11.53 -4.41 1.24
C ALA A 137 -11.10 -5.57 0.32
N MET A 138 -10.75 -5.29 -0.94
CA MET A 138 -10.25 -6.29 -1.88
C MET A 138 -8.93 -6.93 -1.41
N LEU A 139 -8.01 -6.13 -0.83
CA LEU A 139 -6.79 -6.65 -0.23
C LEU A 139 -7.08 -7.57 0.95
N ALA A 140 -8.03 -7.21 1.81
CA ALA A 140 -8.44 -8.04 2.95
C ALA A 140 -9.10 -9.36 2.49
N VAL A 141 -10.01 -9.30 1.51
CA VAL A 141 -10.69 -10.50 0.97
C VAL A 141 -9.68 -11.45 0.32
N THR A 142 -8.79 -10.92 -0.52
CA THR A 142 -7.75 -11.75 -1.17
C THR A 142 -6.78 -12.34 -0.17
N PHE A 143 -6.43 -11.62 0.91
CA PHE A 143 -5.61 -12.15 1.99
C PHE A 143 -6.27 -13.35 2.66
N VAL A 144 -7.52 -13.19 3.09
CA VAL A 144 -8.28 -14.27 3.76
C VAL A 144 -8.41 -15.48 2.85
N LEU A 145 -8.72 -15.27 1.57
CA LEU A 145 -8.83 -16.35 0.58
C LEU A 145 -7.53 -17.16 0.48
N VAL A 146 -6.39 -16.49 0.33
CA VAL A 146 -5.08 -17.16 0.23
C VAL A 146 -4.78 -17.93 1.51
N GLN A 147 -5.03 -17.35 2.69
CA GLN A 147 -4.78 -18.03 3.97
C GLN A 147 -5.68 -19.25 4.18
N VAL A 148 -6.96 -19.17 3.84
CA VAL A 148 -7.88 -20.32 3.91
C VAL A 148 -7.37 -21.46 3.05
N ILE A 149 -6.90 -21.16 1.83
CA ILE A 149 -6.34 -22.16 0.93
C ILE A 149 -5.03 -22.74 1.47
N SER A 150 -4.17 -21.92 2.10
CA SER A 150 -2.94 -22.38 2.75
C SER A 150 -3.18 -23.51 3.75
N PHE A 151 -4.31 -23.50 4.46
CA PHE A 151 -4.65 -24.49 5.49
C PHE A 151 -5.62 -25.58 5.04
N SER A 152 -6.33 -25.40 3.92
CA SER A 152 -7.35 -26.35 3.43
C SER A 152 -6.88 -27.26 2.30
N GLU A 153 -5.67 -27.05 1.76
CA GLU A 153 -5.15 -27.83 0.64
C GLU A 153 -4.91 -29.31 0.97
N CYS A 154 -4.52 -29.65 2.19
CA CYS A 154 -4.41 -31.04 2.65
C CYS A 154 -5.46 -31.37 3.72
N SER A 155 -6.26 -32.40 3.46
CA SER A 155 -7.18 -33.01 4.43
C SER A 155 -6.97 -34.52 4.44
N PRO A 156 -6.65 -35.15 5.59
CA PRO A 156 -6.51 -34.57 6.94
C PRO A 156 -5.25 -33.71 7.15
N PHE A 157 -5.30 -32.79 8.13
CA PHE A 157 -4.28 -31.76 8.36
C PHE A 157 -2.87 -32.32 8.68
N HIS A 158 -2.76 -33.54 9.20
CA HIS A 158 -1.46 -34.15 9.49
C HIS A 158 -0.62 -34.45 8.24
N LEU A 159 -1.25 -34.49 7.05
CA LEU A 159 -0.56 -34.69 5.78
C LEU A 159 0.44 -33.56 5.47
N TYR A 160 0.25 -32.36 6.02
CA TYR A 160 1.19 -31.24 5.82
C TYR A 160 2.61 -31.52 6.31
N TRP A 161 2.79 -32.39 7.30
CA TRP A 161 4.11 -32.73 7.86
C TRP A 161 4.42 -34.22 7.87
N GLN A 162 3.54 -35.05 7.30
CA GLN A 162 3.79 -36.47 7.14
C GLN A 162 4.91 -36.71 6.12
N VAL A 163 5.93 -37.50 6.51
CA VAL A 163 7.09 -37.85 5.66
C VAL A 163 6.96 -39.25 5.05
N LYS A 164 6.49 -40.23 5.85
CA LYS A 164 6.16 -41.59 5.41
C LYS A 164 4.86 -42.05 6.08
N PRO A 165 3.98 -42.78 5.39
CA PRO A 165 3.97 -43.05 3.94
C PRO A 165 3.78 -41.75 3.11
N ASP A 166 3.99 -41.80 1.79
CA ASP A 166 3.89 -40.63 0.92
C ASP A 166 2.52 -39.92 1.09
N PRO A 167 2.50 -38.64 1.50
CA PRO A 167 1.26 -37.89 1.75
C PRO A 167 0.51 -37.50 0.47
N GLY A 168 1.04 -37.80 -0.71
CA GLY A 168 0.37 -37.59 -1.99
C GLY A 168 0.53 -36.17 -2.55
N PRO A 169 -0.27 -35.77 -3.54
CA PRO A 169 -0.04 -34.54 -4.32
C PRO A 169 -0.31 -33.24 -3.55
N CYS A 170 -1.05 -33.28 -2.45
CA CYS A 170 -1.41 -32.07 -1.70
C CYS A 170 -0.17 -31.34 -1.14
N VAL A 171 0.88 -32.08 -0.80
CA VAL A 171 2.13 -31.55 -0.23
C VAL A 171 2.92 -30.72 -1.25
N LYS A 172 2.68 -30.92 -2.55
CA LYS A 172 3.28 -30.12 -3.63
C LYS A 172 2.75 -28.68 -3.67
N THR A 173 1.67 -28.38 -2.94
CA THR A 173 1.20 -27.00 -2.72
C THR A 173 0.83 -26.28 -4.03
N ILE A 174 0.33 -27.04 -5.01
CA ILE A 174 0.05 -26.53 -6.35
C ILE A 174 -1.11 -25.53 -6.29
N LEU A 175 -2.21 -25.88 -5.61
CA LEU A 175 -3.40 -25.05 -5.54
C LEU A 175 -3.10 -23.73 -4.82
N HIS A 176 -2.43 -23.80 -3.68
CA HIS A 176 -2.00 -22.60 -2.96
C HIS A 176 -1.09 -21.73 -3.82
N SER A 177 -0.10 -22.31 -4.51
CA SER A 177 0.79 -21.54 -5.40
C SER A 177 0.02 -20.82 -6.51
N PHE A 178 -0.94 -21.48 -7.16
CA PHE A 178 -1.77 -20.84 -8.20
C PHE A 178 -2.59 -19.68 -7.62
N VAL A 179 -3.32 -19.90 -6.53
CA VAL A 179 -4.21 -18.87 -5.98
C VAL A 179 -3.41 -17.71 -5.40
N HIS A 180 -2.30 -17.99 -4.70
CA HIS A 180 -1.38 -16.97 -4.21
C HIS A 180 -0.87 -16.10 -5.36
N THR A 181 -0.33 -16.70 -6.43
CA THR A 181 0.21 -15.95 -7.57
C THR A 181 -0.85 -15.11 -8.27
N ILE A 182 -2.04 -15.67 -8.53
CA ILE A 182 -3.12 -14.95 -9.20
C ILE A 182 -3.60 -13.77 -8.33
N ALA A 183 -3.88 -14.01 -7.05
CA ALA A 183 -4.32 -12.96 -6.13
C ALA A 183 -3.25 -11.86 -5.99
N ASN A 184 -1.98 -12.24 -5.91
CA ASN A 184 -0.88 -11.31 -5.81
C ASN A 184 -0.71 -10.46 -7.10
N ALA A 185 -0.77 -11.08 -8.28
CA ALA A 185 -0.71 -10.38 -9.56
C ALA A 185 -1.91 -9.42 -9.75
N LEU A 186 -3.13 -9.85 -9.41
CA LEU A 186 -4.33 -9.01 -9.47
C LEU A 186 -4.24 -7.81 -8.52
N THR A 187 -3.72 -8.00 -7.31
CA THR A 187 -3.56 -6.90 -6.35
C THR A 187 -2.44 -5.95 -6.76
N HIS A 188 -1.38 -6.41 -7.42
CA HIS A 188 -0.38 -5.52 -8.04
C HIS A 188 -0.97 -4.73 -9.19
N LEU A 189 -1.78 -5.36 -10.05
CA LEU A 189 -2.47 -4.67 -11.14
C LEU A 189 -3.43 -3.60 -10.60
N LEU A 190 -4.15 -3.90 -9.51
CA LEU A 190 -4.99 -2.93 -8.81
C LEU A 190 -4.16 -1.72 -8.35
N LEU A 191 -3.06 -1.94 -7.64
CA LEU A 191 -2.17 -0.86 -7.17
C LEU A 191 -1.56 -0.05 -8.32
N LEU A 192 -1.31 -0.69 -9.46
CA LEU A 192 -0.74 -0.07 -10.66
C LEU A 192 -1.78 0.75 -11.46
N ALA A 193 -3.01 0.25 -11.58
CA ALA A 193 -4.10 0.90 -12.31
C ALA A 193 -4.58 2.18 -11.61
N ILE A 194 -4.44 2.20 -10.29
CA ILE A 194 -4.85 3.29 -9.43
C ILE A 194 -4.19 4.66 -9.78
N PRO A 195 -2.85 4.80 -9.89
CA PRO A 195 -2.20 6.07 -10.27
C PRO A 195 -2.26 6.37 -11.77
N LEU A 196 -2.70 5.45 -12.63
CA LEU A 196 -2.63 5.56 -14.09
C LEU A 196 -3.38 6.76 -14.69
N PRO A 197 -4.66 7.00 -14.34
CA PRO A 197 -5.42 8.12 -14.89
C PRO A 197 -4.77 9.48 -14.59
N TRP A 198 -4.06 9.57 -13.47
CA TRP A 198 -3.35 10.79 -13.08
C TRP A 198 -2.03 10.97 -13.83
N ALA A 199 -1.34 9.88 -14.17
CA ALA A 199 -0.08 9.92 -14.91
C ALA A 199 -0.21 10.57 -16.29
N PHE A 200 -1.38 10.48 -16.93
CA PHE A 200 -1.64 11.06 -18.25
C PHE A 200 -1.95 12.57 -18.24
N GLN A 201 -1.96 13.23 -17.08
CA GLN A 201 -2.22 14.67 -17.01
C GLN A 201 -0.97 15.50 -17.36
N ASN A 202 -1.10 16.38 -18.35
CA ASN A 202 0.03 16.88 -19.16
C ASN A 202 0.91 17.98 -18.51
N LYS A 203 0.83 18.26 -17.20
CA LYS A 203 1.50 19.42 -16.56
C LYS A 203 2.34 19.06 -15.33
N ARG A 204 3.36 18.20 -15.50
CA ARG A 204 4.32 17.84 -14.42
C ARG A 204 5.76 18.17 -14.80
N PRO A 205 6.61 18.61 -13.85
CA PRO A 205 8.04 18.81 -14.08
C PRO A 205 8.71 17.48 -14.46
N LEU A 206 9.78 17.55 -15.27
CA LEU A 206 10.45 16.37 -15.84
C LEU A 206 10.91 15.37 -14.77
N THR A 207 11.36 15.84 -13.61
CA THR A 207 11.80 14.99 -12.48
C THR A 207 10.67 14.12 -11.93
N GLN A 208 9.46 14.68 -11.76
CA GLN A 208 8.29 13.92 -11.33
C GLN A 208 7.80 12.95 -12.41
N LYS A 209 7.95 13.31 -13.69
CA LYS A 209 7.65 12.41 -14.82
C LYS A 209 8.57 11.19 -14.82
N PHE A 210 9.88 11.38 -14.63
CA PHE A 210 10.84 10.27 -14.54
C PHE A 210 10.58 9.37 -13.35
N LEU A 211 10.32 9.94 -12.16
CA LEU A 211 9.99 9.15 -10.97
C LEU A 211 8.71 8.33 -11.18
N LEU A 212 7.66 8.93 -11.73
CA LEU A 212 6.40 8.24 -11.99
C LEU A 212 6.55 7.13 -13.03
N ALA A 213 7.31 7.38 -14.10
CA ALA A 213 7.64 6.37 -15.11
C ALA A 213 8.43 5.20 -14.52
N PHE A 214 9.41 5.49 -13.63
CA PHE A 214 10.18 4.48 -12.92
C PHE A 214 9.28 3.62 -12.01
N LEU A 215 8.38 4.24 -11.25
CA LEU A 215 7.45 3.53 -10.37
C LEU A 215 6.46 2.65 -11.15
N PHE A 216 5.98 3.14 -12.28
CA PHE A 216 5.10 2.38 -13.16
C PHE A 216 5.82 1.17 -13.76
N SER A 217 7.05 1.37 -14.26
CA SER A 217 7.92 0.29 -14.75
C SER A 217 8.20 -0.75 -13.66
N LEU A 218 8.51 -0.29 -12.45
CA LEU A 218 8.73 -1.17 -11.29
C LEU A 218 7.48 -1.98 -10.93
N GLY A 219 6.29 -1.37 -11.00
CA GLY A 219 5.02 -2.07 -10.78
C GLY A 219 4.73 -3.14 -11.85
N ILE A 220 4.98 -2.86 -13.14
CA ILE A 220 4.88 -3.86 -14.21
C ILE A 220 5.88 -5.00 -13.96
N PHE A 221 7.10 -4.66 -13.56
CA PHE A 221 8.15 -5.63 -13.28
C PHE A 221 7.77 -6.55 -12.10
N LEU A 222 7.14 -6.02 -11.05
CA LEU A 222 6.59 -6.81 -9.94
C LEU A 222 5.53 -7.81 -10.42
N ILE A 223 4.64 -7.41 -11.34
CA ILE A 223 3.65 -8.32 -11.93
C ILE A 223 4.35 -9.44 -12.72
N ALA A 224 5.37 -9.10 -13.51
CA ALA A 224 6.13 -10.08 -14.28
C ALA A 224 6.84 -11.11 -13.37
N ILE A 225 7.47 -10.66 -12.29
CA ILE A 225 8.12 -11.56 -11.30
C ILE A 225 7.08 -12.44 -10.60
N ALA A 226 5.95 -11.87 -10.18
CA ALA A 226 4.89 -12.61 -9.51
C ALA A 226 4.37 -13.76 -10.40
N LEU A 227 4.16 -13.50 -11.69
CA LEU A 227 3.74 -14.51 -12.66
C LEU A 227 4.86 -15.53 -12.97
N ALA A 228 6.12 -15.08 -13.05
CA ALA A 228 7.26 -15.96 -13.27
C ALA A 228 7.51 -16.93 -12.09
N SER A 229 7.06 -16.57 -10.89
CA SER A 229 7.17 -17.41 -9.69
C SER A 229 6.22 -18.61 -9.68
N LEU A 230 5.31 -18.70 -10.65
CA LEU A 230 4.33 -19.78 -10.74
C LEU A 230 5.02 -21.12 -11.08
N PRO A 231 4.81 -22.19 -10.30
CA PRO A 231 5.31 -23.51 -10.63
C PRO A 231 4.51 -24.10 -11.80
N ILE A 232 5.08 -24.11 -12.99
CA ILE A 232 4.49 -24.73 -14.18
C ILE A 232 5.03 -26.16 -14.30
N PRO A 233 4.19 -27.21 -14.27
CA PRO A 233 4.64 -28.60 -14.34
C PRO A 233 5.47 -28.97 -15.57
N SER A 234 5.32 -28.23 -16.68
CA SER A 234 6.07 -28.44 -17.92
C SER A 234 7.47 -27.82 -17.92
N ARG A 235 7.80 -27.00 -16.90
CA ARG A 235 9.08 -26.29 -16.81
C ARG A 235 9.86 -26.87 -15.63
N ASN A 236 10.99 -27.52 -15.91
CA ASN A 236 11.96 -27.95 -14.89
C ASN A 236 12.68 -26.71 -14.32
N THR A 237 11.94 -25.88 -13.59
CA THR A 237 12.48 -24.72 -12.90
C THR A 237 13.07 -25.18 -11.59
N THR A 238 14.33 -24.85 -11.34
CA THR A 238 15.00 -25.16 -10.07
C THR A 238 14.32 -24.42 -8.92
N HIS A 239 14.15 -25.08 -7.78
CA HIS A 239 13.60 -24.46 -6.57
C HIS A 239 14.36 -23.17 -6.18
N ASN A 240 15.66 -23.13 -6.45
CA ASN A 240 16.51 -21.97 -6.16
C ASN A 240 16.08 -20.73 -6.94
N TYR A 241 15.71 -20.91 -8.22
CA TYR A 241 15.24 -19.81 -9.05
C TYR A 241 13.90 -19.25 -8.54
N GLN A 242 12.97 -20.12 -8.13
CA GLN A 242 11.69 -19.68 -7.57
C GLN A 242 11.85 -18.94 -6.25
N ASN A 243 12.77 -19.39 -5.38
CA ASN A 243 13.08 -18.71 -4.14
C ASN A 243 13.70 -17.33 -4.40
N ALA A 244 14.63 -17.23 -5.36
CA ALA A 244 15.21 -15.95 -5.76
C ALA A 244 14.13 -14.97 -6.28
N LEU A 245 13.17 -15.44 -7.08
CA LEU A 245 12.06 -14.60 -7.54
C LEU A 245 11.22 -14.09 -6.37
N LYS A 246 10.84 -14.96 -5.43
CA LYS A 246 10.06 -14.57 -4.24
C LYS A 246 10.78 -13.54 -3.37
N ASP A 247 12.08 -13.71 -3.15
CA ASP A 247 12.87 -12.80 -2.35
C ASP A 247 13.10 -11.47 -3.09
N SER A 248 13.29 -11.51 -4.41
CA SER A 248 13.37 -10.30 -5.23
C SER A 248 12.06 -9.53 -5.24
N GLU A 249 10.91 -10.21 -5.31
CA GLU A 249 9.59 -9.59 -5.20
C GLU A 249 9.44 -8.91 -3.84
N ALA A 250 9.82 -9.60 -2.76
CA ALA A 250 9.75 -9.05 -1.42
C ALA A 250 10.61 -7.78 -1.27
N LEU A 251 11.82 -7.78 -1.82
CA LEU A 251 12.72 -6.62 -1.83
C LEU A 251 12.13 -5.45 -2.63
N LEU A 252 11.71 -5.71 -3.87
CA LEU A 252 11.20 -4.68 -4.78
C LEU A 252 9.91 -4.06 -4.25
N LEU A 253 9.05 -4.86 -3.62
CA LEU A 253 7.83 -4.38 -2.98
C LEU A 253 8.14 -3.53 -1.74
N ALA A 254 9.09 -3.92 -0.90
CA ALA A 254 9.57 -3.06 0.18
C ALA A 254 10.17 -1.77 -0.36
N PHE A 255 10.95 -1.83 -1.43
CA PHE A 255 11.51 -0.62 -2.05
C PHE A 255 10.40 0.31 -2.53
N LEU A 256 9.43 -0.21 -3.29
CA LEU A 256 8.28 0.56 -3.77
C LEU A 256 7.46 1.19 -2.64
N ALA A 257 7.22 0.44 -1.56
CA ALA A 257 6.46 0.91 -0.39
C ALA A 257 7.16 2.01 0.40
N ASN A 258 8.49 2.12 0.30
CA ASN A 258 9.31 2.98 1.16
C ASN A 258 10.06 4.10 0.42
N ILE A 259 10.13 4.07 -0.92
CA ILE A 259 10.93 4.99 -1.75
C ILE A 259 10.58 6.47 -1.54
N PHE A 260 9.31 6.82 -1.43
CA PHE A 260 8.87 8.22 -1.26
C PHE A 260 9.24 8.79 0.11
N THR A 261 9.07 7.97 1.16
CA THR A 261 9.45 8.37 2.52
C THR A 261 10.97 8.54 2.62
N ILE A 262 11.75 7.66 2.00
CA ILE A 262 13.22 7.77 1.97
C ILE A 262 13.65 9.04 1.22
N THR A 263 13.15 9.24 0.00
CA THR A 263 13.49 10.42 -0.84
C THR A 263 12.98 11.74 -0.25
N GLY A 264 12.08 11.70 0.73
CA GLY A 264 11.53 12.92 1.35
C GLY A 264 10.59 13.69 0.44
N LEU A 265 10.09 13.04 -0.62
CA LEU A 265 9.09 13.58 -1.54
C LEU A 265 7.67 13.59 -0.96
N ASP A 266 7.51 13.16 0.29
CA ASP A 266 6.30 13.44 1.07
C ASP A 266 6.19 14.97 1.20
N CYS A 267 5.36 15.58 0.34
CA CYS A 267 4.94 16.96 0.52
C CYS A 267 4.53 17.12 2.00
N PRO A 268 5.06 18.12 2.71
CA PRO A 268 4.48 18.49 3.99
C PRO A 268 2.97 18.66 3.75
N SER A 269 2.15 17.98 4.55
CA SER A 269 0.83 18.50 4.78
C SER A 269 1.05 19.95 5.21
N SER A 270 0.52 20.88 4.41
CA SER A 270 0.45 22.30 4.72
C SER A 270 -0.49 22.51 5.91
N ASP A 271 -0.08 21.98 7.07
CA ASP A 271 -0.68 22.14 8.39
C ASP A 271 0.39 22.59 9.43
N ASP A 272 1.64 22.80 9.00
CA ASP A 272 2.76 23.22 9.89
C ASP A 272 3.36 24.59 9.53
N ASP A 273 2.71 25.40 8.69
CA ASP A 273 3.21 26.73 8.27
C ASP A 273 2.44 27.93 8.82
N ASP A 274 1.64 27.75 9.87
CA ASP A 274 1.09 28.84 10.67
C ASP A 274 1.86 29.00 11.99
N THR A 275 3.17 29.25 11.89
CA THR A 275 3.89 29.97 12.95
C THR A 275 4.51 31.24 12.37
N MET A 276 3.67 32.04 11.71
CA MET A 276 4.00 33.42 11.41
C MET A 276 3.89 34.22 12.72
N ASN A 277 5.04 34.69 13.21
CA ASN A 277 5.15 35.66 14.30
C ASN A 277 4.15 36.82 14.14
N TYR A 278 3.17 36.88 15.04
CA TYR A 278 2.56 38.14 15.43
C TYR A 278 2.53 38.18 16.96
N HIS A 279 3.56 38.80 17.52
CA HIS A 279 3.55 39.24 18.91
C HIS A 279 2.49 40.35 19.05
N ASP A 280 1.84 40.35 20.21
CA ASP A 280 0.92 41.35 20.76
C ASP A 280 -0.53 41.34 20.27
N THR A 281 -1.40 40.61 20.97
CA THR A 281 -2.25 41.23 22.01
C THR A 281 -3.04 40.18 22.80
N THR A 282 -2.92 40.30 24.11
CA THR A 282 -3.67 39.67 25.20
C THR A 282 -5.19 39.74 24.98
N PHE A 283 -5.96 38.66 25.25
CA PHE A 283 -7.16 38.64 26.11
C PHE A 283 -7.95 37.29 26.03
N LEU A 284 -7.90 36.57 27.16
CA LEU A 284 -8.92 35.70 27.78
C LEU A 284 -9.52 34.44 27.08
N THR A 285 -9.04 33.28 27.58
CA THR A 285 -9.81 32.12 28.10
C THR A 285 -10.88 31.45 27.23
N SER A 286 -10.64 30.21 26.81
CA SER A 286 -11.04 29.01 27.59
C SER A 286 -10.54 27.74 26.90
N GLN A 287 -9.81 26.93 27.64
CA GLN A 287 -9.39 25.61 27.20
C GLN A 287 -10.60 24.66 27.17
N VAL A 288 -10.94 24.15 25.99
CA VAL A 288 -11.56 22.84 25.84
C VAL A 288 -10.65 21.97 24.98
N LYS A 289 -9.70 21.33 25.64
CA LYS A 289 -8.81 20.33 25.04
C LYS A 289 -9.60 19.04 24.81
N ARG A 290 -10.33 18.95 23.69
CA ARG A 290 -10.86 17.66 23.22
C ARG A 290 -9.73 16.85 22.61
N ARG A 291 -9.12 16.01 23.47
CA ARG A 291 -8.15 14.99 23.10
C ARG A 291 -8.86 13.92 22.25
N SER A 292 -8.85 14.10 20.93
CA SER A 292 -9.27 13.06 19.99
C SER A 292 -8.18 11.98 19.93
N ASN A 293 -8.23 11.03 20.86
CA ASN A 293 -7.60 9.72 20.72
C ASN A 293 -8.41 8.92 19.67
N GLY A 294 -8.27 9.29 18.40
CA GLY A 294 -8.83 8.55 17.27
C GLY A 294 -7.75 7.63 16.70
N SER A 295 -7.81 6.34 17.02
CA SER A 295 -7.04 5.27 16.40
C SER A 295 -6.89 5.46 14.89
N GLY A 296 -5.64 5.48 14.40
CA GLY A 296 -5.19 5.92 13.06
C GLY A 296 -5.75 5.20 11.83
N PHE A 297 -6.78 4.36 11.98
CA PHE A 297 -7.53 3.79 10.86
C PHE A 297 -8.83 4.55 10.59
N ARG A 298 -9.43 5.18 11.61
CA ARG A 298 -10.71 5.91 11.48
C ARG A 298 -10.51 7.26 10.78
N SER A 299 -9.39 7.95 11.05
CA SER A 299 -9.08 9.23 10.41
C SER A 299 -8.85 9.15 8.89
N LEU A 300 -8.53 7.96 8.35
CA LEU A 300 -8.45 7.72 6.90
C LEU A 300 -9.84 7.77 6.22
N PHE A 301 -10.91 7.47 6.96
CA PHE A 301 -12.28 7.46 6.44
C PHE A 301 -13.10 8.70 6.84
N ASP A 302 -12.64 9.45 7.86
CA ASP A 302 -13.37 10.59 8.45
C ASP A 302 -12.99 11.95 7.85
N ARG A 303 -12.62 12.01 6.56
CA ARG A 303 -12.41 13.30 5.87
C ARG A 303 -13.77 13.96 5.58
N LYS A 304 -14.40 14.46 6.65
CA LYS A 304 -15.59 15.31 6.59
C LYS A 304 -15.17 16.61 5.92
N ILE A 305 -15.79 16.95 4.79
CA ILE A 305 -15.64 18.25 4.15
C ILE A 305 -16.14 19.29 5.17
N ILE A 306 -15.21 20.00 5.80
CA ILE A 306 -15.54 21.18 6.59
C ILE A 306 -15.76 22.28 5.56
N VAL A 307 -17.03 22.56 5.26
CA VAL A 307 -17.41 23.82 4.63
C VAL A 307 -17.18 24.89 5.70
N THR A 308 -16.06 25.60 5.63
CA THR A 308 -15.88 26.84 6.39
C THR A 308 -16.76 27.90 5.74
N SER A 309 -18.04 27.93 6.12
CA SER A 309 -18.92 29.05 5.83
C SER A 309 -18.59 30.22 6.77
N ASN A 310 -17.42 30.82 6.60
CA ASN A 310 -17.09 32.11 7.22
C ASN A 310 -16.79 33.09 6.08
N PHE A 311 -17.86 33.54 5.41
CA PHE A 311 -17.80 34.75 4.58
C PHE A 311 -17.99 35.92 5.55
N GLU A 312 -16.93 36.37 6.20
CA GLU A 312 -16.93 37.67 6.87
C GLU A 312 -17.03 38.74 5.79
N LEU A 313 -18.19 39.38 5.73
CA LEU A 313 -18.48 40.47 4.84
C LEU A 313 -17.73 41.71 5.36
N GLN A 314 -16.48 41.88 4.94
CA GLN A 314 -15.72 43.09 5.25
C GLN A 314 -16.29 44.23 4.38
N SER A 315 -17.24 44.97 4.95
CA SER A 315 -17.87 46.13 4.31
C SER A 315 -16.88 47.30 4.25
N HIS A 316 -15.96 47.27 3.29
CA HIS A 316 -15.30 48.48 2.84
C HIS A 316 -16.23 49.19 1.86
N THR A 317 -16.85 50.27 2.32
CA THR A 317 -17.61 51.22 1.50
C THR A 317 -16.72 51.75 0.37
N ALA A 318 -16.86 51.18 -0.82
CA ALA A 318 -16.22 51.68 -2.03
C ALA A 318 -16.97 52.92 -2.53
N SER A 319 -16.23 54.02 -2.74
CA SER A 319 -16.74 55.29 -3.27
C SER A 319 -17.41 55.10 -4.65
N PRO A 320 -18.58 55.75 -4.91
CA PRO A 320 -19.39 55.54 -6.12
C PRO A 320 -18.69 55.82 -7.46
N SER A 321 -17.55 56.51 -7.44
CA SER A 321 -16.80 56.89 -8.63
C SER A 321 -15.95 55.75 -9.22
N ARG A 322 -15.60 54.71 -8.43
CA ARG A 322 -14.71 53.62 -8.90
C ARG A 322 -15.43 52.45 -9.58
N VAL A 323 -16.72 52.25 -9.32
CA VAL A 323 -17.51 51.16 -9.94
C VAL A 323 -17.87 51.48 -11.39
N ARG A 324 -17.91 52.76 -11.77
CA ARG A 324 -18.32 53.21 -13.10
C ARG A 324 -17.26 52.98 -14.20
N GLN A 325 -16.04 52.60 -13.84
CA GLN A 325 -14.93 52.37 -14.78
C GLN A 325 -14.68 50.89 -15.13
N MET A 326 -15.31 49.93 -14.46
CA MET A 326 -14.92 48.51 -14.56
C MET A 326 -15.77 47.65 -15.51
N PHE A 327 -16.83 48.20 -16.12
CA PHE A 327 -17.70 47.46 -17.04
C PHE A 327 -17.88 48.20 -18.38
N PRO A 328 -17.25 47.74 -19.47
CA PRO A 328 -17.57 48.21 -20.81
C PRO A 328 -19.00 47.79 -21.18
N ARG A 329 -19.75 48.71 -21.79
CA ARG A 329 -21.16 48.55 -22.19
C ARG A 329 -21.31 47.51 -23.30
N HIS A 330 -22.07 46.43 -23.07
CA HIS A 330 -22.55 45.53 -24.13
C HIS A 330 -23.98 45.94 -24.56
N PRO A 331 -24.36 45.87 -25.86
CA PRO A 331 -25.54 46.57 -26.39
C PRO A 331 -26.91 45.94 -26.08
N TRP A 332 -26.98 44.80 -25.38
CA TRP A 332 -28.21 44.00 -25.31
C TRP A 332 -29.04 44.19 -24.03
N THR A 333 -28.63 45.08 -23.11
CA THR A 333 -29.32 45.28 -21.82
C THR A 333 -30.29 46.46 -21.78
N ALA A 334 -30.51 47.15 -22.92
CA ALA A 334 -31.44 48.29 -22.98
C ALA A 334 -32.92 47.89 -23.04
N ALA A 335 -33.25 46.71 -23.59
CA ALA A 335 -34.63 46.31 -23.82
C ALA A 335 -35.39 45.90 -22.53
N GLN A 336 -34.68 45.42 -21.52
CA GLN A 336 -35.29 44.92 -20.29
C GLN A 336 -35.60 46.04 -19.27
N ARG A 337 -34.99 47.22 -19.44
CA ARG A 337 -35.15 48.34 -18.50
C ARG A 337 -36.42 49.17 -18.72
N MET A 338 -37.01 49.14 -19.92
CA MET A 338 -38.29 49.83 -20.22
C MET A 338 -39.54 49.07 -19.73
N SER A 339 -39.42 47.77 -19.41
CA SER A 339 -40.56 46.98 -18.91
C SER A 339 -40.80 47.20 -17.41
N ASP A 340 -39.74 47.42 -16.63
CA ASP A 340 -39.84 47.53 -15.17
C ASP A 340 -40.20 48.95 -14.67
N GLU A 341 -39.86 50.02 -15.43
CA GLU A 341 -40.28 51.39 -15.07
C GLU A 341 -41.79 51.61 -15.23
N ASN A 342 -42.45 50.91 -16.16
CA ASN A 342 -43.90 51.01 -16.35
C ASN A 342 -44.72 50.26 -15.27
N LEU A 343 -44.11 49.32 -14.55
CA LEU A 343 -44.75 48.60 -13.44
C LEU A 343 -44.70 49.40 -12.12
N ILE A 344 -43.67 50.23 -11.92
CA ILE A 344 -43.48 51.01 -10.69
C ILE A 344 -44.39 52.27 -10.67
N ILE A 345 -44.73 52.83 -11.83
CA ILE A 345 -45.61 54.01 -11.93
C ILE A 345 -47.09 53.65 -11.63
N ARG A 346 -47.51 52.39 -11.83
CA ARG A 346 -48.91 51.96 -11.63
C ARG A 346 -49.29 51.66 -10.17
N ALA A 347 -48.31 51.51 -9.27
CA ALA A 347 -48.55 51.19 -7.86
C ALA A 347 -48.64 52.43 -6.93
N LYS A 348 -48.44 53.65 -7.46
CA LYS A 348 -48.36 54.88 -6.65
C LYS A 348 -49.56 55.84 -6.80
N GLY A 349 -50.61 55.46 -7.53
CA GLY A 349 -51.76 56.31 -7.85
C GLY A 349 -53.10 55.94 -7.21
N GLY A 350 -53.13 55.22 -6.08
CA GLY A 350 -54.36 54.69 -5.49
C GLY A 350 -54.48 54.92 -3.99
N ARG A 351 -54.46 56.18 -3.54
CA ARG A 351 -54.95 56.58 -2.22
C ARG A 351 -55.18 58.10 -2.21
N ASP A 352 -56.38 58.50 -2.60
CA ASP A 352 -57.09 59.74 -2.21
C ASP A 352 -58.45 59.76 -2.93
N SER A 353 -59.48 59.23 -2.28
CA SER A 353 -60.92 59.46 -2.47
C SER A 353 -61.66 58.75 -1.34
#